data_AF-A0A662ARS3-F1
#
_entry.id   AF-A0A662ARS3-F1
#
_cell.length_a   1.000
_cell.length_b   1.000
_cell.length_c   1.000
_cell.angle_alpha   90.00
_cell.angle_beta   90.00
_cell.angle_gamma   90.00
#
_symmetry.space_group_name_H-M   'P 1'
#
loop_
_entity.id
_entity.type
_entity.pdbx_description
1 polymer ?
#
loop_
_entity_poly.entity_id
_entity_poly.type
_entity_poly.pdbx_seq_one_letter_code
_entity_poly.pdbx_strand_id
1 'polypeptide(L)' 'KDQNGSIYYVTKNSWGTDRNNNDGYLNMSQAFMRLNTIAIMVHKDAIPKSLRKKLGL' A
#
# COMPACT_ATOMS: atom_id res chain seq x y z
N LYS A 1 -4.13 11.26 -4.94
CA LYS A 1 -3.18 11.69 -5.99
C LYS A 1 -2.63 13.05 -5.58
N ASP A 2 -1.40 13.36 -5.92
CA ASP A 2 -0.85 14.72 -5.71
C ASP A 2 -1.39 15.70 -6.77
N GLN A 3 -0.97 16.96 -6.71
CA GLN A 3 -1.29 18.02 -7.65
C GLN A 3 -0.84 17.75 -9.09
N ASN A 4 0.08 16.79 -9.29
CA ASN A 4 0.63 16.38 -10.57
C ASN A 4 0.01 15.06 -11.08
N GLY A 5 -0.97 14.51 -10.36
CA GLY A 5 -1.64 13.26 -10.71
C GLY A 5 -0.94 11.98 -10.23
N SER A 6 0.19 12.09 -9.52
CA SER A 6 0.94 10.95 -9.00
C SER A 6 0.12 10.22 -7.95
N ILE A 7 0.11 8.87 -8.03
CA ILE A 7 -0.64 8.03 -7.09
C ILE A 7 0.22 7.73 -5.86
N TYR A 8 -0.40 7.90 -4.69
CA TYR A 8 0.15 7.55 -3.39
C TYR A 8 -0.81 6.61 -2.65
N TYR A 9 -0.25 5.65 -1.93
CA TYR A 9 -0.96 4.81 -0.98
C TYR A 9 -0.76 5.37 0.43
N VAL A 10 -1.84 5.47 1.19
CA VAL A 10 -1.79 5.85 2.60
C VAL A 10 -1.38 4.64 3.42
N THR A 11 -0.30 4.74 4.18
CA THR A 11 0.17 3.69 5.08
C THR A 11 0.14 4.17 6.51
N LYS A 12 -0.40 3.33 7.40
CA LYS A 12 -0.36 3.58 8.84
C LYS A 12 0.95 3.05 9.38
N ASN A 13 1.77 3.91 9.96
CA ASN A 13 3.02 3.49 10.58
C ASN A 13 2.82 3.20 12.09
N SER A 14 3.79 2.55 12.71
CA SER A 14 3.78 2.16 14.12
C SER A 14 4.83 2.93 14.95
N TRP A 15 5.15 4.15 14.56
CA TRP A 15 6.14 5.00 15.27
C TRP A 15 5.51 5.98 16.28
N GLY A 16 4.18 6.01 16.39
CA GLY A 16 3.45 7.03 17.15
C GLY A 16 2.80 8.08 16.23
N THR A 17 1.87 8.86 16.78
CA THR A 17 1.09 9.86 16.03
C THR A 17 1.78 11.22 15.95
N ASP A 18 2.71 11.51 16.85
CA ASP A 18 3.44 12.78 16.98
C ASP A 18 4.74 12.82 16.15
N ARG A 19 5.08 11.73 15.46
CA ARG A 19 6.34 11.60 14.70
C ARG A 19 6.33 12.25 13.32
N ASN A 20 5.18 12.68 12.84
CA ASN A 20 5.04 13.43 11.60
C ASN A 20 3.77 14.30 11.63
N ASN A 21 3.61 15.17 10.63
CA ASN A 21 2.47 16.09 10.53
C ASN A 21 1.15 15.41 10.08
N ASN A 22 1.14 14.09 9.95
CA ASN A 22 0.04 13.31 9.38
C ASN A 22 -0.44 12.23 10.38
N ASP A 23 -0.38 12.48 11.68
CA ASP A 23 -0.87 11.59 12.73
C ASP A 23 -0.29 10.15 12.63
N GLY A 24 0.97 10.03 12.23
CA GLY A 24 1.66 8.73 12.07
C GLY A 24 1.37 8.02 10.75
N TYR A 25 0.62 8.62 9.83
CA TYR A 25 0.42 8.12 8.47
C TYR A 25 1.51 8.60 7.52
N LEU A 26 1.79 7.80 6.50
CA LEU A 26 2.71 8.12 5.42
C LEU A 26 2.00 8.03 4.07
N ASN A 27 2.45 8.85 3.12
CA ASN A 27 2.04 8.76 1.73
C ASN A 27 3.17 8.11 0.93
N MET A 28 2.98 6.86 0.51
CA MET A 28 3.98 6.11 -0.23
C MET A 28 3.65 6.13 -1.72
N SER A 29 4.55 6.66 -2.54
CA SER A 29 4.29 6.74 -3.99
C SER A 29 4.15 5.34 -4.59
N GLN A 30 3.34 5.21 -5.63
CA GLN A 30 3.16 3.93 -6.32
C GLN A 30 4.50 3.38 -6.85
N ALA A 31 5.39 4.27 -7.32
CA ALA A 31 6.72 3.87 -7.78
C ALA A 31 7.57 3.28 -6.64
N PHE A 32 7.57 3.93 -5.48
CA PHE A 32 8.30 3.44 -4.30
C PHE A 32 7.76 2.07 -3.86
N MET A 33 6.44 1.91 -3.79
CA MET A 33 5.79 0.66 -3.43
C MET A 33 6.15 -0.47 -4.40
N ARG A 34 6.14 -0.22 -5.71
CA ARG A 34 6.48 -1.24 -6.72
C ARG A 34 7.93 -1.69 -6.63
N LEU A 35 8.85 -0.79 -6.26
CA LEU A 35 10.28 -1.08 -6.20
C LEU A 35 10.70 -1.74 -4.89
N ASN A 36 10.13 -1.32 -3.76
CA ASN A 36 10.66 -1.65 -2.43
C ASN A 36 9.78 -2.63 -1.62
N THR A 37 8.59 -2.98 -2.10
CA THR A 37 7.73 -3.95 -1.38
C THR A 37 8.28 -5.37 -1.52
N ILE A 38 8.55 -6.03 -0.40
CA ILE A 38 9.01 -7.43 -0.37
C ILE A 38 7.82 -8.40 -0.36
N ALA A 39 6.85 -8.16 0.53
CA ALA A 39 5.67 -9.01 0.67
C ALA A 39 4.47 -8.20 1.19
N ILE A 40 3.26 -8.70 0.90
CA ILE A 40 2.00 -8.21 1.44
C ILE A 40 1.14 -9.39 1.90
N MET A 41 0.25 -9.12 2.83
CA MET A 41 -0.78 -10.07 3.27
C MET A 41 -2.16 -9.47 3.01
N VAL A 42 -3.04 -10.25 2.41
CA VAL A 42 -4.41 -9.85 2.09
C VAL A 42 -5.36 -11.02 2.32
N HIS A 43 -6.64 -10.71 2.57
CA HIS A 43 -7.69 -11.74 2.54
C HIS A 43 -7.81 -12.34 1.12
N LYS A 44 -8.11 -13.64 1.00
CA LYS A 44 -8.19 -14.32 -0.31
C LYS A 44 -9.17 -13.64 -1.28
N ASP A 45 -10.26 -13.06 -0.76
CA ASP A 45 -11.25 -12.36 -1.59
C ASP A 45 -10.77 -11.02 -2.16
N ALA A 46 -9.69 -10.44 -1.62
CA ALA A 46 -9.06 -9.26 -2.20
C ALA A 46 -8.29 -9.59 -3.50
N ILE A 47 -7.99 -10.86 -3.75
CA ILE A 47 -7.29 -11.31 -4.96
C ILE A 47 -8.32 -11.43 -6.11
N PRO A 48 -8.10 -10.80 -7.28
CA PRO A 48 -9.00 -10.91 -8.42
C PRO A 48 -9.24 -12.38 -8.83
N LYS A 49 -10.48 -12.72 -9.21
CA LYS A 49 -10.89 -14.12 -9.55
C LYS A 49 -9.96 -14.80 -10.56
N SER A 50 -9.53 -14.06 -11.59
CA SER A 50 -8.62 -14.56 -12.62
C SER A 50 -7.24 -14.92 -12.06
N LEU A 51 -6.75 -14.19 -11.06
CA LEU A 51 -5.47 -14.46 -10.40
C LEU A 51 -5.59 -15.59 -9.38
N ARG A 52 -6.68 -15.65 -8.60
CA ARG A 52 -6.94 -16.77 -7.67
C ARG A 52 -6.93 -18.12 -8.39
N LYS A 53 -7.62 -18.21 -9.53
CA LYS A 53 -7.62 -19.41 -10.38
C LYS A 53 -6.21 -19.84 -10.81
N LYS A 54 -5.33 -18.89 -11.15
CA LYS A 54 -3.92 -19.17 -11.51
C LYS A 54 -3.08 -19.63 -10.32
N LEU A 55 -3.44 -19.19 -9.11
CA LEU A 55 -2.75 -19.53 -7.85
C LEU A 55 -3.33 -20.80 -7.18
N GLY A 56 -4.40 -21.40 -7.71
CA GLY A 56 -5.08 -22.54 -7.09
C GLY A 56 -5.85 -22.19 -5.81
N LEU A 57 -6.30 -20.94 -5.68
CA LEU A 57 -7.04 -20.40 -4.54
C LEU A 57 -8.53 -20.19 -4.82
#